data_AF-W1XFJ3-F1
#
_entry.id   AF-W1XFJ3-F1
#
_cell.length_a   1.000
_cell.length_b   1.000
_cell.length_c   1.000
_cell.angle_alpha   90.00
_cell.angle_beta   90.00
_cell.angle_gamma   90.00
#
_symmetry.space_group_name_H-M   'P 1'
#
loop_
_entity.id
_entity.type
_entity.pdbx_description
1 polymer ?
#
loop_
_entity_poly.entity_id
_entity_poly.type
_entity_poly.pdbx_seq_one_letter_code
_entity_poly.pdbx_strand_id
1 'polypeptide(L)' 'MTLWAFLGLESACANADAVDNPEKNVPKAVLGGTLGVAVIYIVSTNMIFGIVPANELVNSNAPFGLAFASMFNGVAGKI' A
#
# COMPACT_ATOMS: atom_id res chain seq x y z
N MET A 1 10.55 -3.17 -5.97
CA MET A 1 10.08 -2.41 -4.78
C MET A 1 8.81 -2.98 -4.15
N THR A 2 8.10 -3.93 -4.74
CA THR A 2 6.84 -4.48 -4.18
C THR A 2 7.04 -5.31 -2.91
N LEU A 3 8.15 -6.04 -2.79
CA LEU A 3 8.46 -6.86 -1.60
C LEU A 3 8.69 -6.01 -0.34
N TRP A 4 9.22 -4.80 -0.49
CA TRP A 4 9.42 -3.87 0.63
C TRP A 4 8.10 -3.32 1.16
N ALA A 5 7.04 -3.35 0.35
CA ALA A 5 5.71 -2.90 0.72
C ALA A 5 5.01 -3.85 1.71
N PHE A 6 5.52 -5.08 1.85
CA PHE A 6 5.03 -6.06 2.83
C PHE A 6 5.95 -6.19 4.06
N LEU A 7 7.00 -5.36 4.15
CA LEU A 7 7.85 -5.27 5.34
C LEU A 7 7.01 -4.72 6.51
N GLY A 8 6.95 -5.44 7.63
CA GLY A 8 6.09 -5.10 8.77
C GLY A 8 5.06 -6.17 9.11
N LEU A 9 4.87 -7.20 8.28
CA LEU A 9 4.05 -8.38 8.60
C LEU A 9 4.55 -9.12 9.85
N GLU A 10 5.86 -9.05 10.12
CA GLU A 10 6.47 -9.59 11.34
C GLU A 10 5.99 -8.89 12.62
N SER A 11 5.40 -7.69 12.54
CA SER A 11 4.92 -6.94 13.70
C SER A 11 3.81 -7.68 14.46
N ALA A 12 3.02 -8.51 13.77
CA ALA A 12 2.01 -9.36 14.40
C ALA A 12 2.64 -10.52 15.18
N CYS A 13 3.76 -11.06 14.71
CA CYS A 13 4.52 -12.09 15.42
C CYS A 13 5.29 -11.50 16.62
N ALA A 14 5.85 -10.29 16.46
CA ALA A 14 6.57 -9.60 17.54
C ALA A 14 5.69 -9.25 18.75
N ASN A 15 4.37 -9.13 18.56
CA ASN A 15 3.41 -8.83 19.62
C ASN A 15 2.57 -10.05 20.03
N ALA A 16 3.01 -11.27 19.72
CA ALA A 16 2.25 -12.49 20.00
C ALA A 16 1.93 -12.68 21.50
N ASP A 17 2.82 -12.25 22.41
CA ASP A 17 2.62 -12.35 23.87
C ASP A 17 1.46 -11.48 24.39
N ALA A 18 1.05 -10.45 23.65
CA ALA A 18 -0.06 -9.57 24.00
C ALA A 18 -1.40 -10.01 23.38
N VAL A 19 -1.39 -11.06 22.55
CA VAL A 19 -2.56 -11.54 21.80
C VAL A 19 -3.18 -12.72 22.54
N ASP A 20 -4.49 -12.67 22.80
CA ASP A 20 -5.23 -13.81 23.32
C ASP A 20 -5.17 -14.98 22.32
N ASN A 21 -4.83 -16.19 22.78
CA ASN A 21 -4.74 -17.41 21.96
C ASN A 21 -3.83 -17.26 20.70
N PRO A 22 -2.53 -16.96 20.90
CA PRO A 22 -1.64 -16.50 19.84
C PRO A 22 -1.42 -17.53 18.73
N GLU A 23 -1.41 -18.83 19.05
CA GLU A 23 -1.28 -19.92 18.06
C GLU A 23 -2.37 -19.90 16.98
N LYS A 24 -3.55 -19.35 17.28
CA LYS A 24 -4.67 -19.26 16.32
C LYS A 24 -4.89 -17.85 15.80
N ASN A 25 -4.67 -16.83 16.63
CA ASN A 25 -5.02 -15.45 16.28
C ASN A 25 -3.89 -14.72 15.54
N VAL A 26 -2.62 -15.01 15.84
CA VAL A 26 -1.49 -14.41 15.11
C VAL A 26 -1.46 -14.83 13.64
N PRO A 27 -1.61 -16.13 13.27
CA PRO A 27 -1.64 -16.52 11.86
C PRO A 27 -2.81 -15.89 11.08
N LYS A 28 -3.98 -15.74 11.70
CA LYS A 28 -5.14 -15.08 11.10
C LYS A 28 -4.92 -13.59 10.90
N ALA A 29 -4.30 -12.92 11.88
CA ALA A 29 -3.96 -11.50 11.78
C ALA A 29 -2.95 -11.24 10.67
N VAL A 30 -1.91 -12.08 10.54
CA VAL A 30 -0.91 -11.99 9.47
C VAL A 30 -1.56 -12.22 8.10
N LEU A 31 -2.32 -13.30 7.93
CA LEU A 31 -3.01 -13.59 6.66
C LEU A 31 -4.03 -12.52 6.29
N GLY A 32 -4.84 -12.08 7.25
CA GLY A 32 -5.83 -11.02 7.05
C GLY A 32 -5.20 -9.68 6.69
N GLY A 33 -4.14 -9.29 7.41
CA GLY A 33 -3.36 -8.08 7.11
C GLY A 33 -2.71 -8.13 5.72
N THR A 34 -2.09 -9.27 5.38
CA THR A 34 -1.47 -9.47 4.05
C THR A 34 -2.50 -9.34 2.93
N LEU A 35 -3.65 -10.01 3.06
CA LEU A 35 -4.71 -9.96 2.05
C LEU A 35 -5.31 -8.56 1.92
N GLY A 36 -5.56 -7.87 3.04
CA GLY A 36 -6.05 -6.49 3.03
C GLY A 36 -5.09 -5.54 2.31
N VAL A 37 -3.79 -5.61 2.64
CA VAL A 37 -2.76 -4.80 1.98
C VAL A 37 -2.64 -5.14 0.50
N ALA A 38 -2.70 -6.43 0.13
CA ALA A 38 -2.63 -6.86 -1.26
C ALA A 38 -3.78 -6.27 -2.10
N VAL A 39 -5.01 -6.28 -1.57
CA VAL A 39 -6.17 -5.67 -2.24
C VAL A 39 -5.96 -4.17 -2.44
N ILE A 40 -5.55 -3.46 -1.39
CA ILE A 40 -5.32 -2.01 -1.45
C ILE A 40 -4.25 -1.69 -2.51
N TYR A 41 -3.13 -2.42 -2.52
CA TYR A 41 -2.06 -2.17 -3.49
C TYR A 41 -2.46 -2.46 -4.94
N ILE A 42 -3.19 -3.55 -5.18
CA ILE A 42 -3.68 -3.86 -6.52
C ILE A 42 -4.61 -2.75 -6.99
N VAL A 43 -5.59 -2.36 -6.18
CA VAL A 43 -6.58 -1.33 -6.55
C VAL A 43 -5.90 0.02 -6.75
N SER A 44 -5.05 0.45 -5.82
CA SER A 44 -4.38 1.75 -5.91
C SER A 44 -3.45 1.84 -7.11
N THR A 45 -2.71 0.78 -7.41
CA THR A 45 -1.78 0.75 -8.54
C THR A 45 -2.53 0.80 -9.87
N ASN A 46 -3.60 0.01 -10.01
CA ASN A 46 -4.45 0.06 -11.22
C ASN A 46 -5.09 1.44 -11.41
N MET A 47 -5.54 2.08 -10.33
CA MET A 47 -6.12 3.41 -10.40
C MET A 47 -5.10 4.46 -10.87
N ILE A 48 -3.86 4.43 -10.37
CA ILE A 48 -2.79 5.35 -10.78
C ILE A 48 -2.45 5.19 -12.26
N PHE A 49 -2.29 3.95 -12.75
CA PHE A 49 -2.03 3.69 -14.17
C PHE A 49 -3.21 4.09 -15.07
N GLY A 50 -4.43 4.09 -14.55
CA GLY A 50 -5.62 4.57 -15.28
C GLY A 50 -5.72 6.09 -15.36
N ILE A 51 -5.13 6.83 -14.42
CA ILE A 51 -5.21 8.30 -14.32
C ILE A 51 -4.00 8.98 -14.99
N VAL A 52 -2.81 8.40 -14.89
CA VAL A 52 -1.55 9.02 -15.33
C VAL A 52 -0.85 8.14 -16.37
N PRO A 53 -0.38 8.70 -17.50
CA PRO A 53 0.40 7.96 -18.49
C PRO A 53 1.65 7.32 -17.87
N ALA A 54 1.97 6.09 -18.29
CA ALA A 54 3.11 5.35 -17.75
C ALA A 54 4.46 6.09 -17.90
N ASN A 55 4.63 6.95 -18.92
CA ASN A 55 5.87 7.69 -19.10
C ASN A 55 6.08 8.79 -18.04
N GLU A 56 5.01 9.38 -17.49
CA GLU A 56 5.11 10.40 -16.45
C GLU A 56 5.32 9.76 -15.09
N LEU A 57 4.73 8.58 -14.86
CA LEU A 57 4.91 7.81 -13.63
C LEU A 57 6.36 7.34 -13.44
N VAL A 58 7.04 6.91 -14.50
CA VAL A 58 8.44 6.45 -14.43
C VAL A 58 9.40 7.59 -14.09
N ASN A 59 9.07 8.83 -14.47
CA ASN A 59 9.89 10.00 -14.17
C ASN A 59 9.51 10.68 -12.84
N SER A 60 8.50 10.18 -12.13
CA SER A 60 8.00 10.78 -10.89
C SER A 60 8.48 10.02 -9.66
N ASN A 61 9.13 10.73 -8.74
CA ASN A 61 9.48 10.21 -7.41
C ASN A 61 8.26 10.09 -6.48
N ALA A 62 7.10 10.64 -6.86
CA ALA A 62 5.88 10.68 -6.06
C ALA A 62 4.63 10.37 -6.92
N PRO A 63 4.41 9.10 -7.32
CA PRO A 63 3.35 8.72 -8.25
C PRO A 63 1.93 8.98 -7.73
N PHE A 64 1.70 8.85 -6.41
CA PHE A 64 0.41 9.19 -5.79
C PHE A 64 0.14 10.71 -5.80
N GLY A 65 1.17 11.53 -5.56
CA GLY A 65 1.06 13.00 -5.63
C GLY A 65 0.79 13.47 -7.06
N LEU A 66 1.44 12.85 -8.05
CA LEU A 66 1.19 13.12 -9.46
C LEU A 66 -0.24 12.73 -9.88
N ALA A 67 -0.73 11.58 -9.45
CA ALA A 67 -2.12 11.17 -9.69
C ALA A 67 -3.12 12.14 -9.06
N PHE A 68 -2.89 12.58 -7.82
CA PHE A 68 -3.73 13.56 -7.15
C PHE A 68 -3.74 14.93 -7.87
N ALA A 69 -2.57 15.40 -8.31
CA ALA A 69 -2.45 16.64 -9.10
C ALA A 69 -3.19 16.52 -10.44
N SER A 70 -3.13 15.37 -11.10
CA SER A 70 -3.84 15.10 -12.36
C SER A 70 -5.37 15.13 -12.18
N MET A 71 -5.88 14.63 -11.04
CA MET A 71 -7.33 14.63 -10.74
C MET A 71 -7.90 16.01 -10.41
N PHE A 72 -7.15 16.88 -9.73
CA PHE A 72 -7.65 18.17 -9.21
C PHE A 72 -7.01 19.40 -9.88
N ASN A 73 -6.67 19.28 -11.16
CA ASN A 73 -6.26 20.40 -12.03
C ASN A 73 -4.89 21.05 -11.70
N GLY A 74 -3.88 20.23 -11.37
CA GLY A 74 -2.45 20.59 -11.36
C GLY A 74 -1.97 21.50 -10.23
N VAL A 75 -2.87 22.24 -9.56
CA VAL A 75 -2.53 23.22 -8.50
C VAL A 75 -2.57 22.59 -7.09
N ALA A 76 -3.46 21.64 -6.85
CA ALA A 76 -3.67 21.05 -5.52
C ALA A 76 -2.56 20.08 -5.05
N GLY A 77 -1.69 19.60 -5.94
CA GLY A 77 -0.61 18.64 -5.62
C GLY A 77 0.81 19.18 -5.77
N LYS A 78 0.97 20.51 -5.91
CA LYS A 78 2.24 21.18 -6.22
C LYS A 78 2.85 21.97 -5.04
N ILE A 79 2.40 21.68 -3.82
CA ILE A 79 2.88 22.28 -2.56
C ILE A 79 3.64 21.26 -1.73
#